data_AF-A0A523SZL7-F1
#
_entry.id   AF-A0A523SZL7-F1
#
_cell.length_a   1.000
_cell.length_b   1.000
_cell.length_c   1.000
_cell.angle_alpha   90.00
_cell.angle_beta   90.00
_cell.angle_gamma   90.00
#
_symmetry.space_group_name_H-M   'P 1'
#
loop_
_entity.id
_entity.type
_entity.pdbx_description
1 polymer ?
#
loop_
_entity_poly.entity_id
_entity_poly.type
_entity_poly.pdbx_seq_one_letter_code
_entity_poly.pdbx_strand_id
1 'polypeptide(L)'
;MKYKIALIVFLILVLLIPLFPDEQYLWDFTRKPKKENEQRKILTGEIFLLGQIRLYQILLSDQQGDACNFTPSCSHFAYNAIKQRGTVRGILLAVDRLQRCNPWSWNHYGKFYNATWIQGRGYKLIDAADRY
;
A
#
# COMPACT_ATOMS: atom_id res chain seq x y z
N MET A 1 -3.18 11.33 -24.13
CA MET A 1 -4.13 12.15 -23.33
C MET A 1 -4.15 11.77 -21.84
N LYS A 2 -4.12 10.49 -21.47
CA LYS A 2 -4.16 10.02 -20.06
C LYS A 2 -3.07 10.62 -19.16
N TYR A 3 -1.86 10.80 -19.69
CA TYR A 3 -0.70 11.34 -18.95
C TYR A 3 -0.81 12.85 -18.66
N LYS A 4 -1.49 13.63 -19.51
CA LYS A 4 -1.68 15.08 -19.31
C LYS A 4 -2.64 15.35 -18.15
N ILE A 5 -3.72 14.56 -18.06
CA ILE A 5 -4.69 14.66 -16.96
C ILE A 5 -4.05 14.19 -15.65
N ALA A 6 -3.28 13.10 -15.68
CA ALA A 6 -2.53 12.62 -14.51
C ALA A 6 -1.52 13.63 -13.99
N LEU A 7 -0.78 14.30 -14.89
CA LEU A 7 0.20 15.33 -14.54
C LEU A 7 -0.47 16.58 -13.95
N ILE A 8 -1.64 16.97 -14.46
CA ILE A 8 -2.44 18.08 -13.93
C ILE A 8 -2.99 17.73 -12.55
N VAL A 9 -3.53 16.52 -12.34
CA VAL A 9 -4.02 16.06 -11.03
C VAL A 9 -2.86 15.96 -10.02
N PHE A 10 -1.70 15.46 -10.44
CA PHE A 10 -0.49 15.40 -9.63
C PHE A 10 0.01 16.80 -9.24
N LEU A 11 0.08 17.73 -10.20
CA LEU A 11 0.48 19.12 -9.94
C LEU A 11 -0.51 19.87 -9.05
N ILE A 12 -1.82 19.67 -9.23
CA ILE A 12 -2.86 20.26 -8.37
C ILE A 12 -2.76 19.71 -6.95
N LEU A 13 -2.59 18.39 -6.79
CA LEU A 13 -2.40 17.78 -5.48
C LEU A 13 -1.11 18.25 -4.79
N VAL A 14 -0.03 18.44 -5.56
CA VAL A 14 1.25 18.95 -5.06
C VAL A 14 1.18 20.43 -4.68
N LEU A 15 0.43 21.24 -5.43
CA LEU A 15 0.24 22.67 -5.13
C LEU A 15 -0.69 22.92 -3.94
N LEU A 16 -1.51 21.94 -3.55
CA LEU A 16 -2.38 22.01 -2.36
C LEU A 16 -1.69 21.56 -1.05
N ILE A 17 -0.44 21.08 -1.12
CA ILE A 17 0.37 20.63 0.03
C ILE A 17 0.56 21.69 1.14
N PRO A 18 0.82 22.98 0.86
CA PRO A 18 1.16 23.94 1.92
C PRO A 18 -0.03 24.41 2.79
N LEU A 19 -1.25 23.89 2.57
CA LEU A 19 -2.47 24.29 3.30
C LEU A 19 -2.79 23.43 4.54
N PHE A 20 -1.94 22.49 4.93
CA PHE A 20 -2.27 21.52 5.98
C PHE A 20 -1.38 21.65 7.22
N PRO A 21 -1.86 22.33 8.27
CA PRO A 21 -1.27 22.21 9.60
C PRO A 21 -1.83 20.95 10.25
N ASP A 22 -0.95 19.96 10.47
CA ASP A 22 -0.86 19.12 11.69
C ASP A 22 -0.10 17.83 11.34
N GLU A 23 1.22 17.98 11.27
CA GLU A 23 2.18 16.91 11.01
C GLU A 23 2.42 16.03 12.24
N GLN A 24 1.79 16.32 13.39
CA GLN A 24 2.16 15.72 14.67
C GLN A 24 1.68 14.28 14.87
N TYR A 25 0.81 13.78 13.98
CA TYR A 25 0.27 12.42 14.01
C TYR A 25 0.88 11.46 12.97
N LEU A 26 1.91 11.88 12.21
CA LEU A 26 2.51 11.04 11.17
C LEU A 26 3.41 9.93 11.75
N TRP A 27 4.11 10.21 12.87
CA TRP A 27 5.21 9.40 13.45
C TRP A 27 4.87 8.63 14.73
N ASP A 28 3.60 8.49 15.07
CA ASP A 28 3.21 7.78 16.29
C ASP A 28 3.28 6.25 16.12
N PHE A 29 4.41 5.68 16.51
CA PHE A 29 4.69 4.23 16.47
C PHE A 29 3.96 3.41 17.54
N THR A 30 3.41 4.09 18.57
CA THR A 30 2.77 3.44 19.72
C THR A 30 1.34 3.01 19.43
N ARG A 31 0.77 3.44 18.30
CA ARG A 31 -0.59 3.11 17.91
C ARG A 31 -0.81 1.61 17.72
N LYS A 32 -1.78 1.07 18.46
CA LYS A 32 -2.30 -0.28 18.25
C LYS A 32 -3.09 -0.35 16.93
N PRO A 33 -3.05 -1.48 16.19
CA PRO A 33 -3.93 -1.68 15.05
C PRO A 33 -5.38 -1.53 15.49
N LYS A 34 -6.13 -0.68 14.78
CA LYS A 34 -7.55 -0.46 15.05
C LYS A 34 -8.35 -1.65 14.53
N LYS A 35 -9.38 -2.10 15.26
CA LYS A 35 -10.28 -3.17 14.80
C LYS A 35 -11.06 -2.71 13.56
N GLU A 36 -11.35 -3.64 12.64
CA GLU A 36 -12.01 -3.42 11.34
C GLU A 36 -13.30 -2.58 11.41
N ASN A 37 -14.04 -2.66 12.52
CA ASN A 37 -15.34 -1.99 12.70
C ASN A 37 -15.23 -0.55 13.24
N GLU A 38 -14.03 -0.06 13.55
CA GLU A 38 -13.85 1.25 14.18
C GLU A 38 -13.37 2.29 13.15
N GLN A 39 -14.30 2.94 12.45
CA GLN A 39 -13.99 3.97 11.45
C GLN A 39 -13.04 5.04 11.99
N ARG A 40 -11.86 5.15 11.36
CA ARG A 40 -10.86 6.18 11.67
C ARG A 40 -11.21 7.46 10.90
N LYS A 41 -11.13 8.62 11.54
CA LYS A 41 -11.01 9.91 10.83
C LYS A 41 -9.69 9.89 10.06
N ILE A 42 -9.76 9.75 8.74
CA ILE A 42 -8.57 9.76 7.87
C ILE A 42 -8.06 11.20 7.88
N LEU A 43 -6.83 11.40 8.36
CA LEU A 43 -6.20 12.73 8.32
C LEU A 43 -5.89 13.11 6.87
N THR A 44 -5.96 14.39 6.55
CA THR A 44 -5.82 14.88 5.18
C THR A 44 -4.45 14.55 4.55
N GLY A 45 -3.39 14.45 5.35
CA GLY A 45 -2.08 13.96 4.90
C GLY A 45 -2.06 12.48 4.51
N GLU A 46 -2.84 11.62 5.19
CA GLU A 46 -3.00 10.22 4.81
C GLU A 46 -3.76 10.10 3.49
N ILE A 47 -4.75 10.98 3.24
CA ILE A 47 -5.50 11.03 1.97
C ILE A 47 -4.56 11.31 0.79
N PHE A 48 -3.60 12.22 0.94
CA PHE A 48 -2.65 12.52 -0.14
C PHE A 48 -1.80 11.29 -0.49
N LEU A 49 -1.19 10.64 0.50
CA LEU A 49 -0.36 9.45 0.28
C LEU A 49 -1.15 8.28 -0.30
N LEU A 50 -2.33 8.01 0.25
CA LEU A 50 -3.23 6.98 -0.27
C LEU A 50 -3.71 7.33 -1.68
N GLY A 51 -3.90 8.62 -1.97
CA GLY A 51 -4.22 9.16 -3.29
C GLY A 51 -3.10 8.92 -4.31
N GLN A 52 -1.83 9.13 -3.95
CA GLN A 52 -0.68 8.81 -4.79
C GLN A 52 -0.59 7.31 -5.09
N ILE A 53 -0.83 6.45 -4.08
CA ILE A 53 -0.85 5.00 -4.26
C ILE A 53 -2.01 4.58 -5.18
N ARG A 54 -3.20 5.17 -5.02
CA ARG A 54 -4.35 4.94 -5.91
C ARG A 54 -4.09 5.40 -7.33
N LEU A 55 -3.46 6.57 -7.50
CA LEU A 55 -3.07 7.10 -8.80
C LEU A 55 -2.07 6.16 -9.48
N TYR A 56 -1.07 5.69 -8.74
CA TYR A 56 -0.15 4.65 -9.20
C TYR A 56 -0.89 3.37 -9.62
N GLN A 57 -1.81 2.85 -8.80
CA GLN A 57 -2.59 1.66 -9.13
C GLN A 57 -3.41 1.84 -10.43
N ILE A 58 -4.00 3.01 -10.67
CA ILE A 58 -4.81 3.24 -11.87
C ILE A 58 -3.94 3.44 -13.12
N LEU A 59 -2.79 4.11 -12.99
CA LEU A 59 -1.95 4.48 -14.14
C LEU A 59 -0.94 3.40 -14.53
N LEU A 60 -0.39 2.71 -13.53
CA LEU A 60 0.77 1.82 -13.69
C LEU A 60 0.45 0.36 -13.41
N SER A 61 -0.68 0.01 -12.76
CA SER A 61 -1.02 -1.41 -12.53
C SER A 61 -1.31 -2.15 -13.84
N ASP A 62 -1.86 -1.48 -14.84
CA ASP A 62 -2.16 -2.08 -16.15
C ASP A 62 -0.87 -2.41 -16.93
N GLN A 63 0.20 -1.65 -16.68
CA GLN A 63 1.50 -1.84 -17.34
C GLN A 63 2.39 -2.90 -16.67
N GLN A 64 2.13 -3.24 -15.40
CA GLN A 64 2.98 -4.17 -14.62
C GLN A 64 2.52 -5.63 -14.67
N GLY A 65 1.30 -5.90 -15.18
CA GLY A 65 0.76 -7.25 -15.19
C GLY A 65 0.74 -7.91 -13.81
N ASP A 66 0.80 -9.24 -13.77
CA ASP A 66 0.80 -10.04 -12.53
C ASP A 66 2.22 -10.30 -11.98
N ALA A 67 3.05 -9.26 -11.92
CA ALA A 67 4.44 -9.34 -11.48
C ALA A 67 4.60 -9.56 -9.96
N CYS A 68 3.57 -9.28 -9.16
CA CYS A 68 3.65 -9.43 -7.71
C CYS A 68 3.50 -10.89 -7.30
N ASN A 69 4.47 -11.42 -6.54
CA ASN A 69 4.44 -12.80 -6.04
C ASN A 69 3.42 -12.99 -4.91
N PHE A 70 3.08 -11.93 -4.19
CA PHE A 70 2.16 -11.97 -3.06
C PHE A 70 0.72 -11.59 -3.43
N THR A 71 -0.24 -12.09 -2.65
CA THR A 71 -1.64 -11.69 -2.69
C THR A 71 -2.14 -11.34 -1.27
N PRO A 72 -2.74 -10.14 -1.05
CA PRO A 72 -2.92 -9.05 -2.00
C PRO A 72 -1.60 -8.47 -2.52
N SER A 73 -1.65 -7.77 -3.67
CA SER A 73 -0.44 -7.23 -4.30
C SER A 73 0.27 -6.23 -3.38
N CYS A 74 1.58 -6.02 -3.55
CA CYS A 74 2.36 -5.12 -2.69
C CYS A 74 1.78 -3.70 -2.62
N SER A 75 1.18 -3.20 -3.71
CA SER A 75 0.51 -1.90 -3.73
C SER A 75 -0.80 -1.89 -2.94
N HIS A 76 -1.60 -2.97 -2.99
CA HIS A 76 -2.80 -3.11 -2.16
C HIS A 76 -2.44 -3.27 -0.68
N PHE A 77 -1.41 -4.06 -0.40
CA PHE A 77 -0.87 -4.21 0.94
C PHE A 77 -0.39 -2.85 1.48
N ALA A 78 0.38 -2.09 0.70
CA ALA A 78 0.87 -0.77 1.10
C ALA A 78 -0.28 0.19 1.45
N TYR A 79 -1.31 0.23 0.61
CA TYR A 79 -2.51 1.03 0.86
C TYR A 79 -3.19 0.65 2.17
N ASN A 80 -3.41 -0.65 2.40
CA ASN A 80 -4.06 -1.14 3.63
C ASN A 80 -3.19 -0.93 4.87
N ALA A 81 -1.88 -1.18 4.77
CA ALA A 81 -0.94 -0.98 5.86
C ALA A 81 -0.91 0.47 6.33
N ILE A 82 -0.87 1.44 5.40
CA ILE A 82 -0.94 2.87 5.72
C ILE A 82 -2.30 3.22 6.33
N LYS A 83 -3.39 2.77 5.71
CA LYS A 83 -4.75 3.04 6.18
C LYS A 83 -4.99 2.55 7.62
N GLN A 84 -4.45 1.39 7.98
CA GLN A 84 -4.69 0.77 9.28
C GLN A 84 -3.66 1.18 10.35
N ARG A 85 -2.36 1.20 10.00
CA ARG A 85 -1.25 1.42 10.95
C ARG A 85 -0.73 2.85 10.98
N GLY A 86 -1.24 3.73 10.11
CA GLY A 86 -0.74 5.08 9.92
C GLY A 86 0.42 5.14 8.94
N THR A 87 0.75 6.36 8.49
CA THR A 87 1.73 6.61 7.43
C THR A 87 3.08 5.96 7.66
N VAL A 88 3.80 6.27 8.73
CA VAL A 88 5.20 5.82 8.88
C VAL A 88 5.27 4.31 9.04
N ARG A 89 4.48 3.72 9.96
CA ARG A 89 4.48 2.26 10.16
C ARG A 89 3.96 1.51 8.94
N GLY A 90 2.96 2.05 8.25
CA GLY A 90 2.46 1.51 7.00
C GLY A 90 3.50 1.52 5.89
N ILE A 91 4.27 2.60 5.75
CA ILE A 91 5.39 2.70 4.80
C ILE A 91 6.48 1.68 5.14
N LEU A 92 6.89 1.57 6.42
CA LEU A 92 7.91 0.60 6.82
C LEU A 92 7.49 -0.84 6.49
N LEU A 93 6.24 -1.21 6.76
CA LEU A 93 5.69 -2.52 6.39
C LEU A 93 5.65 -2.71 4.86
N ALA A 94 5.24 -1.68 4.12
CA ALA A 94 5.17 -1.72 2.67
C ALA A 94 6.56 -1.91 2.03
N VAL A 95 7.58 -1.19 2.52
CA VAL A 95 8.96 -1.28 2.05
C VAL A 95 9.56 -2.65 2.36
N ASP A 96 9.38 -3.13 3.59
CA ASP A 96 9.80 -4.47 4.00
C ASP A 96 9.19 -5.55 3.10
N ARG A 97 7.88 -5.49 2.82
CA ARG A 97 7.24 -6.41 1.87
C ARG A 97 7.79 -6.28 0.45
N LEU A 98 8.03 -5.05 -0.02
CA LEU A 98 8.54 -4.81 -1.36
C LEU A 98 9.93 -5.42 -1.56
N GLN A 99 10.80 -5.32 -0.54
CA GLN A 99 12.12 -5.96 -0.54
C GLN A 99 12.03 -7.49 -0.63
N ARG A 100 11.05 -8.08 0.05
CA ARG A 100 10.78 -9.53 0.00
C ARG A 100 10.07 -9.96 -1.29
N CYS A 101 9.40 -9.05 -1.98
CA CYS A 101 8.71 -9.32 -3.25
C CYS A 101 9.70 -9.40 -4.42
N ASN A 102 10.42 -10.51 -4.48
CA ASN A 102 11.35 -10.85 -5.54
C ASN A 102 11.21 -12.35 -5.90
N PRO A 103 11.82 -12.83 -7.01
CA PRO A 103 11.70 -14.24 -7.43
C PRO A 103 12.10 -15.28 -6.36
N TRP A 104 12.99 -14.94 -5.43
CA TRP A 104 13.44 -15.83 -4.35
C TRP A 104 12.47 -15.94 -3.17
N SER A 105 11.39 -15.15 -3.17
CA SER A 105 10.34 -15.25 -2.14
C SER A 105 9.76 -16.66 -2.02
N TRP A 106 9.66 -17.40 -3.14
CA TRP A 106 9.11 -18.75 -3.17
C TRP A 106 9.93 -19.79 -2.40
N ASN A 107 11.23 -19.54 -2.21
CA ASN A 107 12.11 -20.43 -1.44
C ASN A 107 11.72 -20.51 0.05
N HIS A 108 10.89 -19.59 0.51
CA HIS A 108 10.43 -19.48 1.89
C HIS A 108 9.00 -19.99 2.08
N TYR A 109 8.40 -20.57 1.04
CA TYR A 109 7.11 -21.23 1.08
C TYR A 109 7.11 -22.37 2.11
N GLY A 110 6.04 -22.47 2.90
CA GLY A 110 5.88 -23.47 3.95
C GLY A 110 6.63 -23.16 5.25
N LYS A 111 7.56 -22.19 5.25
CA LYS A 111 8.26 -21.73 6.46
C LYS A 111 7.74 -20.39 6.96
N PHE A 112 7.69 -19.39 6.07
CA PHE A 112 7.24 -18.03 6.40
C PHE A 112 5.98 -17.63 5.64
N TYR A 113 5.79 -18.18 4.44
CA TYR A 113 4.67 -17.85 3.56
C TYR A 113 3.82 -19.08 3.27
N ASN A 114 2.52 -18.86 3.20
CA ASN A 114 1.60 -19.85 2.63
C ASN A 114 1.35 -19.52 1.16
N ALA A 115 0.72 -20.41 0.41
CA ALA A 115 0.30 -20.15 -0.95
C ALA A 115 -1.21 -20.32 -1.07
N THR A 116 -1.84 -19.50 -1.92
CA THR A 116 -3.23 -19.67 -2.33
C THR A 116 -3.33 -19.55 -3.84
N TRP A 117 -4.38 -20.16 -4.39
CA TRP A 117 -4.69 -20.05 -5.80
C TRP A 117 -5.62 -18.86 -6.03
N ILE A 118 -5.24 -17.95 -6.91
CA ILE A 118 -6.03 -16.80 -7.32
C ILE A 118 -6.44 -16.96 -8.78
N GLN A 119 -7.74 -16.89 -9.04
CA GLN A 119 -8.29 -16.97 -10.38
C GLN A 119 -7.68 -15.90 -11.30
N GLY A 120 -7.15 -16.34 -12.45
CA GLY A 120 -6.49 -15.47 -13.43
C GLY A 120 -5.04 -15.07 -13.11
N ARG A 121 -4.51 -15.42 -11.94
CA ARG A 121 -3.14 -15.09 -11.49
C ARG A 121 -2.33 -16.31 -11.02
N GLY A 122 -2.97 -17.46 -10.87
CA GLY A 122 -2.32 -18.70 -10.43
C GLY A 122 -1.97 -18.70 -8.95
N TYR A 123 -0.95 -19.46 -8.57
CA TYR A 123 -0.50 -19.52 -7.18
C TYR A 123 0.19 -18.20 -6.78
N LYS A 124 -0.17 -17.68 -5.61
CA LYS A 124 0.42 -16.48 -5.00
C LYS A 124 0.73 -16.73 -3.53
N LEU A 125 1.80 -16.12 -3.04
CA LEU A 125 2.20 -16.19 -1.64
C LEU A 125 1.27 -15.33 -0.77
N ILE A 126 0.95 -15.82 0.41
CA ILE A 126 0.26 -15.10 1.48
C ILE A 126 1.26 -14.93 2.61
N ASP A 127 1.46 -13.68 3.03
CA ASP A 127 2.25 -13.37 4.21
C ASP A 127 1.37 -13.48 5.46
N ALA A 128 1.90 -14.01 6.56
CA ALA A 128 1.20 -13.97 7.84
C ALA A 128 0.94 -12.53 8.31
N ALA A 129 1.76 -11.59 7.84
CA ALA A 129 1.55 -10.16 7.93
C ALA A 129 0.19 -9.72 7.32
N ASP A 130 -0.37 -10.41 6.33
CA ASP A 130 -1.57 -9.92 5.64
C ASP A 130 -2.86 -9.94 6.45
N ARG A 131 -2.85 -10.51 7.67
CA ARG A 131 -4.02 -10.64 8.54
C ARG A 131 -4.40 -9.38 9.32
N TYR A 132 -4.06 -8.19 8.83
CA TYR A 132 -4.35 -6.92 9.52
C TYR A 132 -5.75 -6.40 9.20
#